data_AF-J9AC30-F1
#
_entry.id   AF-J9AC30-F1
#
_cell.length_a   1.000
_cell.length_b   1.000
_cell.length_c   1.000
_cell.angle_alpha   90.00
_cell.angle_beta   90.00
_cell.angle_gamma   90.00
#
_symmetry.space_group_name_H-M   'P 1'
#
loop_
_entity.id
_entity.type
_entity.pdbx_description
1 polymer ?
#
loop_
_entity_poly.entity_id
_entity_poly.type
_entity_poly.pdbx_seq_one_letter_code
_entity_poly.pdbx_strand_id
1 'polypeptide(L)'
;GLGTKESVLIEIMCSRTNAQISELRNIYQQMYHSTLENDLIGETSGHFKRLLISLCNGGRDESVQTDALRANQVTLFLSIT
;
A
#
# COMPACT_ATOMS: atom_id res chain seq x y z
N GLY A 1 -5.17 7.70 18.32
CA GLY A 1 -6.59 7.60 17.94
C GLY A 1 -6.68 6.66 16.77
N LEU A 2 -7.65 5.73 16.79
CA LEU A 2 -7.77 4.64 15.83
C LEU A 2 -7.70 5.12 14.37
N GLY A 3 -8.49 6.11 13.95
CA GLY A 3 -8.51 6.52 12.53
C GLY A 3 -7.36 7.41 12.00
N THR A 4 -6.71 8.23 12.83
CA THR A 4 -5.78 9.27 12.31
C THR A 4 -4.42 8.72 11.90
N LYS A 5 -3.93 7.69 12.61
CA LYS A 5 -2.65 7.08 12.27
C LYS A 5 -2.77 6.23 11.01
N GLU A 6 -3.91 5.55 10.86
CA GLU A 6 -4.24 4.69 9.74
C GLU A 6 -4.32 5.50 8.43
N SER A 7 -4.97 6.67 8.45
CA SER A 7 -5.07 7.53 7.26
C SER A 7 -3.72 8.07 6.80
N VAL A 8 -2.87 8.49 7.75
CA VAL A 8 -1.50 8.95 7.43
C VAL A 8 -0.67 7.82 6.84
N LEU A 9 -0.80 6.62 7.39
CA LEU A 9 -0.09 5.45 6.89
C LEU A 9 -0.50 5.11 5.46
N ILE A 10 -1.80 5.14 5.15
CA ILE A 10 -2.31 4.96 3.79
C ILE A 10 -1.77 6.05 2.86
N GLU A 11 -1.84 7.31 3.27
CA GLU A 11 -1.39 8.45 2.46
C GLU A 11 0.09 8.31 2.09
N ILE A 12 0.94 7.97 3.07
CA ILE A 12 2.37 7.74 2.83
C ILE A 12 2.56 6.55 1.90
N MET A 13 1.91 5.41 2.16
CA MET A 13 2.17 4.19 1.38
C MET A 13 1.62 4.27 -0.06
N CYS A 14 0.52 4.99 -0.29
CA CYS A 14 -0.10 5.15 -1.61
C CYS A 14 0.57 6.25 -2.47
N SER A 15 1.26 7.22 -1.86
CA SER A 15 1.91 8.32 -2.59
C SER A 15 3.36 8.03 -3.01
N ARG A 16 3.92 6.88 -2.60
CA ARG A 16 5.32 6.52 -2.83
C ARG A 16 5.46 5.52 -3.97
N THR A 17 6.57 5.63 -4.69
CA THR A 17 6.95 4.65 -5.72
C THR A 17 7.49 3.38 -5.07
N ASN A 18 7.52 2.27 -5.82
CA ASN A 18 8.05 0.99 -5.36
C ASN A 18 9.50 1.11 -4.88
N ALA A 19 10.31 1.92 -5.57
CA ALA A 19 11.68 2.22 -5.16
C ALA A 19 11.72 2.96 -3.81
N GLN A 20 10.85 3.96 -3.61
CA GLN A 20 10.74 4.70 -2.35
C GLN A 20 10.22 3.82 -1.21
N ILE A 21 9.27 2.91 -1.48
CA ILE A 21 8.79 1.93 -0.50
C ILE A 21 9.91 0.97 -0.10
N SER A 22 10.74 0.53 -1.06
CA SER A 22 11.89 -0.31 -0.73
C SER A 22 12.90 0.41 0.17
N GLU A 23 13.19 1.67 -0.14
CA GLU A 23 14.10 2.48 0.68
C GLU A 23 13.53 2.76 2.07
N LEU A 24 12.22 3.03 2.16
CA LEU A 24 11.51 3.21 3.42
C LEU A 24 11.66 1.99 4.33
N ARG A 25 11.51 0.77 3.79
CA ARG A 25 11.70 -0.47 4.56
C ARG A 25 13.13 -0.60 5.10
N ASN A 26 14.13 -0.29 4.27
CA ASN A 26 15.54 -0.35 4.66
C ASN A 26 15.84 0.63 5.81
N ILE A 27 15.44 1.89 5.65
CA ILE A 27 15.65 2.94 6.65
C ILE A 27 14.90 2.59 7.94
N TYR A 28 13.64 2.13 7.84
CA TYR A 28 12.85 1.73 9.00
C TYR A 28 13.55 0.62 9.80
N GLN A 29 14.06 -0.41 9.11
CA GLN A 29 14.77 -1.51 9.74
C GLN A 29 16.06 -1.05 10.43
N GLN A 30 16.79 -0.10 9.84
CA GLN A 30 17.99 0.46 10.44
C GLN A 30 17.69 1.29 11.70
N MET A 31 16.60 2.06 11.69
CA MET A 31 16.25 2.95 12.81
C MET A 31 15.57 2.24 13.98
N TYR A 32 14.69 1.27 13.69
CA TYR A 32 13.82 0.65 14.69
C TYR A 32 14.18 -0.80 15.00
N HIS A 33 15.13 -1.40 14.28
CA HIS A 33 15.54 -2.80 14.43
C HIS A 33 14.39 -3.82 14.31
N SER A 34 13.25 -3.40 13.75
CA SER A 34 12.11 -4.21 13.35
C SER A 34 11.81 -3.95 11.88
N THR A 35 11.17 -4.88 11.19
CA THR A 35 10.72 -4.63 9.82
C THR A 35 9.42 -3.84 9.86
N LEU A 36 9.27 -2.90 8.92
CA LEU A 36 8.02 -2.16 8.76
C LEU A 36 6.82 -3.13 8.63
N GLU A 37 6.98 -4.23 7.91
CA GLU A 37 5.93 -5.24 7.76
C GLU A 37 5.52 -5.90 9.09
N ASN A 38 6.46 -6.26 9.96
CA ASN A 38 6.15 -6.88 11.25
C ASN A 38 5.35 -5.94 12.14
N ASP A 39 5.75 -4.67 12.19
CA ASP A 39 5.08 -3.68 13.02
C ASP A 39 3.67 -3.38 12.47
N LEU A 40 3.50 -3.35 11.15
CA LEU A 40 2.17 -3.26 10.53
C LEU A 40 1.28 -4.47 10.85
N ILE A 41 1.84 -5.69 10.88
CA ILE A 41 1.11 -6.90 11.25
C ILE A 41 0.63 -6.85 12.70
N GLY A 42 1.46 -6.33 13.60
CA GLY A 42 1.14 -6.21 15.03
C GLY A 42 0.10 -5.13 15.33
N GLU A 43 0.19 -3.99 14.64
CA GLU A 43 -0.67 -2.83 14.90
C GLU A 43 -2.03 -2.88 14.18
N THR A 44 -2.19 -3.77 13.19
CA THR A 44 -3.39 -3.78 12.33
C THR A 44 -4.02 -5.15 12.17
N SER A 45 -5.31 -5.17 11.82
CA SER A 45 -6.08 -6.41 11.67
C SER A 45 -7.03 -6.36 10.46
N GLY A 46 -7.62 -7.51 10.14
CA GLY A 46 -8.61 -7.63 9.07
C GLY A 46 -8.11 -7.22 7.67
N HIS A 47 -9.01 -6.66 6.87
CA HIS A 47 -8.72 -6.21 5.50
C HIS A 47 -7.71 -5.06 5.46
N PHE A 48 -7.72 -4.20 6.49
CA PHE A 48 -6.82 -3.06 6.56
C PHE A 48 -5.36 -3.49 6.64
N LYS A 49 -5.04 -4.48 7.50
CA LYS A 49 -3.72 -5.12 7.52
C LYS A 49 -3.29 -5.63 6.15
N ARG A 50 -4.18 -6.36 5.48
CA ARG A 50 -3.88 -6.97 4.19
C ARG A 50 -3.57 -5.93 3.12
N LEU A 51 -4.29 -4.81 3.14
CA LEU A 51 -4.02 -3.66 2.27
C LEU A 51 -2.62 -3.08 2.54
N LEU A 52 -2.29 -2.81 3.81
CA LEU A 52 -1.01 -2.19 4.17
C LEU A 52 0.20 -3.07 3.85
N ILE A 53 0.12 -4.38 4.10
CA ILE A 53 1.18 -5.32 3.73
C ILE A 53 1.36 -5.34 2.20
N SER A 54 0.25 -5.33 1.45
CA SER A 54 0.31 -5.30 -0.01
C SER A 54 0.99 -4.03 -0.53
N LEU A 55 0.72 -2.87 0.08
CA LEU A 55 1.39 -1.60 -0.27
C LEU A 55 2.88 -1.64 0.15
N CYS A 56 3.19 -2.20 1.31
CA CYS A 56 4.56 -2.34 1.83
C CYS A 56 5.46 -3.21 0.95
N ASN A 57 4.89 -4.19 0.24
CA ASN A 57 5.64 -5.02 -0.69
C ASN A 57 6.08 -4.27 -1.95
N GLY A 58 5.53 -3.08 -2.25
CA GLY A 58 5.95 -2.28 -3.41
C GLY A 58 5.77 -3.02 -4.73
N GLY A 59 4.71 -3.83 -4.85
CA GLY A 59 4.40 -4.62 -6.06
C GLY A 59 3.45 -3.93 -7.03
N ARG A 60 3.27 -2.60 -6.91
CA ARG A 60 2.32 -1.84 -7.73
C ARG A 60 2.87 -1.74 -9.15
N ASP A 61 2.03 -1.95 -10.16
CA ASP A 61 2.42 -1.62 -11.52
C ASP A 61 2.56 -0.11 -11.66
N GLU A 62 3.75 0.35 -12.04
CA GLU A 62 4.07 1.77 -12.29
C GLU A 62 4.17 2.06 -13.78
N SER A 63 3.87 1.08 -14.64
CA SER A 63 3.83 1.27 -16.07
C SER A 63 2.70 2.23 -16.47
N VAL A 64 2.94 3.06 -17.48
CA VAL A 64 1.93 3.96 -18.07
C VAL A 64 1.11 3.22 -19.15
N GLN A 65 1.40 1.95 -19.40
CA GLN A 65 0.70 1.16 -20.40
C GLN A 65 -0.68 0.76 -19.89
N THR A 66 -1.69 1.46 -20.39
CA THR A 66 -3.08 1.13 -20.13
C THR A 66 -3.58 0.17 -21.21
N ASP A 67 -3.91 -1.06 -20.80
CA ASP A 67 -4.65 -2.00 -21.63
C ASP A 67 -6.11 -1.51 -21.72
N ALA A 68 -6.43 -0.81 -22.81
CA ALA A 68 -7.75 -0.21 -23.05
C ALA A 68 -8.90 -1.24 -22.98
N LEU A 69 -8.63 -2.53 -23.21
CA LEU A 69 -9.63 -3.60 -23.09
C LEU A 69 -9.95 -3.95 -21.63
N ARG A 70 -8.96 -3.84 -20.73
CA ARG A 70 -9.15 -4.07 -19.29
C ARG A 70 -9.74 -2.87 -18.56
N ALA A 71 -9.41 -1.64 -18.98
CA ALA A 71 -9.93 -0.42 -18.38
C ALA A 71 -11.48 -0.35 -18.45
N ASN A 72 -12.07 -0.82 -19.55
CA ASN A 72 -13.52 -0.82 -19.75
C ASN A 72 -14.28 -1.84 -18.89
N GLN A 73 -13.61 -2.84 -18.30
CA GLN A 73 -14.27 -3.81 -17.42
C GLN A 73 -14.45 -3.27 -15.99
N VAL A 74 -13.54 -2.40 -15.51
CA VAL A 74 -13.63 -1.80 -14.18
C VAL A 74 -14.69 -0.69 -14.15
N THR A 75 -14.85 0.07 -15.23
CA THR A 75 -15.90 1.09 -15.36
C THR A 75 -17.31 0.48 -15.37
N LEU A 76 -17.48 -0.69 -15.98
CA LEU A 76 -18.78 -1.39 -16.01
C LEU A 76 -19.20 -1.91 -14.63
N PHE A 77 -18.27 -2.26 -13.75
CA PHE A 77 -18.60 -2.68 -12.38
C PHE A 77 -19.04 -1.52 -11.49
N LEU A 78 -18.51 -0.32 -11.72
CA LEU A 78 -18.88 0.90 -10.99
C LEU A 78 -20.15 1.59 -11.53
N SER A 79 -20.69 1.13 -12.66
CA SER A 79 -21.91 1.67 -13.27
C SER A 79 -23.18 0.87 -12.94
N ILE A 80 -23.05 -0.25 -12.20
CA ILE A 80 -24.15 -1.18 -11.88
C ILE A 80 -24.23 -1.45 -10.36
N THR A 81 -23.69 -0.57 -9.52
CA THR A 81 -24.00 -0.51 -8.08
C THR A 81 -24.46 0.90 -7.74
#